data_AF-A0A6F8SMJ9-F1
#
_entry.id   AF-A0A6F8SMJ9-F1
#
_cell.length_a   1.000
_cell.length_b   1.000
_cell.length_c   1.000
_cell.angle_alpha   90.00
_cell.angle_beta   90.00
_cell.angle_gamma   90.00
#
_symmetry.space_group_name_H-M   'P 1'
#
loop_
_entity.id
_entity.type
_entity.pdbx_description
1 polymer ?
#
loop_
_entity_poly.entity_id
_entity_poly.type
_entity_poly.pdbx_seq_one_letter_code
_entity_poly.pdbx_strand_id
1 'polypeptide(L)'
;MKLVPVKQAQAKFFNAPADKGLKSLTLATFKKDRSLILERDGEGWFLVEDGFEKSRSPLPPGAAGKRLLREAFKREFPRSANAYLAEVR
;
A
#
# COMPACT_ATOMS: atom_id res chain seq x y z
N MET A 1 8.60 2.43 -11.70
CA MET A 1 8.30 2.83 -10.30
C MET A 1 9.20 3.99 -9.92
N LYS A 2 8.68 5.00 -9.22
CA LYS A 2 9.46 6.15 -8.73
C LYS A 2 9.93 5.89 -7.30
N LEU A 3 11.17 6.24 -6.96
CA LEU A 3 11.65 6.18 -5.57
C LEU A 3 11.23 7.46 -4.85
N VAL A 4 10.54 7.34 -3.71
CA VAL A 4 10.06 8.47 -2.92
C VAL A 4 10.37 8.29 -1.44
N PRO A 5 10.46 9.37 -0.64
CA PRO A 5 10.56 9.28 0.80
C PRO A 5 9.42 8.46 1.41
N VAL A 6 9.74 7.63 2.41
CA VAL A 6 8.77 6.70 3.03
C VAL A 6 7.54 7.42 3.58
N LYS A 7 7.69 8.64 4.10
CA LYS A 7 6.56 9.46 4.60
C LYS A 7 5.60 9.85 3.47
N GLN A 8 6.13 10.16 2.28
CA GLN A 8 5.32 10.47 1.11
C GLN A 8 4.60 9.21 0.61
N ALA A 9 5.31 8.07 0.53
CA ALA A 9 4.72 6.78 0.20
C ALA A 9 3.59 6.39 1.18
N GLN A 10 3.80 6.59 2.48
CA GLN A 10 2.83 6.33 3.53
C GLN A 10 1.56 7.17 3.34
N ALA A 11 1.71 8.48 3.13
CA ALA A 11 0.57 9.38 2.92
C ALA A 11 -0.22 9.00 1.66
N LYS A 12 0.49 8.67 0.58
CA LYS A 12 -0.11 8.17 -0.67
C LYS A 12 -0.90 6.88 -0.44
N PHE A 13 -0.29 5.89 0.20
CA PHE A 13 -0.89 4.59 0.47
C PHE A 13 -2.14 4.69 1.34
N PHE A 14 -2.12 5.50 2.39
CA PHE A 14 -3.28 5.66 3.30
C PHE A 14 -4.46 6.40 2.68
N ASN A 15 -4.20 7.26 1.69
CA ASN A 15 -5.23 8.02 0.99
C ASN A 15 -5.67 7.37 -0.33
N ALA A 16 -4.98 6.31 -0.77
CA ALA A 16 -5.27 5.60 -2.02
C ALA A 16 -6.74 5.17 -2.16
N PRO A 17 -7.40 4.63 -1.10
CA PRO A 17 -8.80 4.21 -1.25
C PRO A 17 -9.79 5.36 -1.50
N ALA A 18 -9.41 6.60 -1.19
CA ALA A 18 -10.23 7.78 -1.42
C ALA A 18 -10.04 8.40 -2.82
N ASP A 19 -9.01 7.98 -3.57
CA ASP A 19 -8.77 8.47 -4.92
C ASP A 19 -9.64 7.71 -5.93
N LYS A 20 -10.66 8.39 -6.46
CA LYS A 20 -11.61 7.81 -7.43
C LYS A 20 -10.94 7.39 -8.74
N GLY A 21 -9.84 8.05 -9.13
CA GLY A 21 -9.13 7.79 -10.37
C GLY A 21 -7.99 6.79 -10.22
N LEU A 22 -7.83 6.17 -9.05
CA LEU A 22 -6.81 5.18 -8.78
C LEU A 22 -7.41 3.77 -8.88
N LYS A 23 -6.73 2.89 -9.62
CA LYS A 23 -7.05 1.46 -9.73
C LYS A 23 -6.08 0.60 -8.94
N SER A 24 -4.81 0.99 -8.89
CA SER A 24 -3.82 0.29 -8.09
C SER A 24 -2.71 1.22 -7.63
N LEU A 25 -2.18 0.95 -6.44
CA LEU A 25 -0.99 1.58 -5.92
C LEU A 25 -0.09 0.52 -5.30
N THR A 26 1.14 0.46 -5.80
CA THR A 26 2.16 -0.47 -5.32
C THR A 26 3.25 0.30 -4.58
N LEU A 27 3.56 -0.16 -3.38
CA LEU A 27 4.77 0.19 -2.66
C LEU A 27 5.71 -1.01 -2.64
N ALA A 28 6.98 -0.80 -2.97
CA ALA A 28 8.00 -1.83 -2.87
C ALA A 28 9.21 -1.35 -2.07
N THR A 29 9.87 -2.27 -1.36
CA THR A 29 11.12 -2.01 -0.64
C THR A 29 12.23 -1.57 -1.60
N PHE A 30 13.32 -1.01 -1.07
CA PHE A 30 14.46 -0.61 -1.90
C PHE A 30 15.05 -1.78 -2.73
N LYS A 31 15.06 -2.99 -2.16
CA LYS A 31 15.49 -4.20 -2.86
C LYS A 31 14.45 -4.73 -3.85
N LYS A 32 13.20 -4.25 -3.78
CA LYS A 32 12.04 -4.73 -4.55
C LYS A 32 11.75 -6.22 -4.35
N ASP A 33 12.18 -6.76 -3.22
CA ASP A 33 11.96 -8.14 -2.79
C ASP A 33 10.67 -8.31 -1.99
N ARG A 34 10.06 -7.20 -1.56
CA ARG A 34 8.81 -7.17 -0.81
C ARG A 34 7.95 -5.97 -1.17
N SER A 35 6.64 -6.10 -1.02
CA SER A 35 5.68 -5.08 -1.45
C SER A 35 4.37 -5.06 -0.65
N LEU A 36 3.73 -3.89 -0.69
CA LEU A 36 2.31 -3.71 -0.38
C LEU A 36 1.61 -3.18 -1.63
N ILE A 37 0.50 -3.81 -1.99
CA ILE A 37 -0.31 -3.39 -3.13
C ILE A 37 -1.72 -3.12 -2.62
N LEU A 38 -2.23 -1.95 -2.99
CA LEU A 38 -3.66 -1.69 -2.98
C LEU A 38 -4.17 -1.84 -4.39
N GLU A 39 -5.15 -2.70 -4.56
CA GLU A 39 -5.80 -2.93 -5.85
C GLU A 39 -7.31 -2.80 -5.70
N ARG A 40 -7.93 -2.20 -6.70
CA ARG A 40 -9.37 -1.99 -6.74
C ARG A 40 -10.01 -3.19 -7.42
N ASP A 41 -11.04 -3.72 -6.80
CA ASP A 41 -11.77 -4.89 -7.28
C ASP A 41 -13.27 -4.62 -7.09
N GLY A 42 -13.97 -4.39 -8.21
CA GLY A 42 -15.34 -3.88 -8.22
C GLY A 42 -15.46 -2.54 -7.47
N GLU A 43 -16.35 -2.51 -6.47
CA GLU A 43 -16.59 -1.34 -5.63
C GLU A 43 -15.61 -1.22 -4.45
N GLY A 44 -14.81 -2.26 -4.21
CA GLY A 44 -13.94 -2.39 -3.05
C GLY A 44 -12.45 -2.24 -3.36
N TRP A 45 -11.66 -2.29 -2.28
CA TRP A 45 -10.21 -2.37 -2.32
C TRP A 45 -9.76 -3.66 -1.68
N PHE A 46 -8.66 -4.21 -2.19
CA PHE A 46 -7.92 -5.30 -1.56
C PHE A 46 -6.53 -4.81 -1.17
N LEU A 47 -6.09 -5.23 0.01
CA LEU A 47 -4.71 -5.14 0.44
C LEU A 47 -4.03 -6.47 0.12
N VAL A 48 -2.99 -6.40 -0.70
CA VAL A 48 -2.10 -7.52 -0.99
C VAL A 48 -0.75 -7.23 -0.34
N GLU A 49 -0.33 -8.15 0.51
CA GLU A 49 0.99 -8.15 1.14
C GLU A 49 1.82 -9.25 0.48
N ASP A 50 3.02 -8.90 0.02
CA ASP A 50 3.99 -9.88 -0.47
C ASP A 50 5.35 -9.54 0.13
N GLY A 51 5.56 -10.01 1.36
CA GLY A 51 6.76 -9.71 2.12
C GLY A 51 6.82 -10.48 3.42
N PHE A 52 6.76 -9.78 4.55
CA PHE A 52 6.69 -10.43 5.87
C PHE A 52 5.44 -11.29 6.03
N GLU A 53 4.32 -10.79 5.53
CA GLU A 53 3.11 -11.57 5.32
C GLU A 53 2.89 -11.74 3.82
N LYS A 54 2.25 -12.86 3.47
CA LYS A 54 1.82 -13.17 2.11
C LYS A 54 0.32 -13.41 2.12
N SER A 55 -0.43 -12.35 1.90
CA SER A 55 -1.88 -12.37 2.07
C SER A 55 -2.57 -11.43 1.09
N ARG A 56 -3.82 -11.76 0.76
CA ARG A 56 -4.74 -10.90 0.04
C ARG A 56 -6.02 -10.82 0.87
N SER A 57 -6.38 -9.63 1.30
CA SER A 57 -7.55 -9.42 2.13
C SER A 57 -8.37 -8.22 1.65
N PRO A 58 -9.71 -8.28 1.75
CA PRO A 58 -10.53 -7.12 1.46
C PRO A 58 -10.21 -6.01 2.46
N LEU A 59 -10.13 -4.77 1.97
CA LEU A 59 -9.90 -3.60 2.80
C LEU A 59 -11.25 -3.04 3.26
N PRO A 60 -11.63 -3.18 4.54
CA PRO A 60 -12.89 -2.66 5.04
C PRO A 60 -12.91 -1.12 4.99
N PRO A 61 -14.08 -0.50 4.79
CA PRO A 61 -14.18 0.94 4.75
C PRO A 61 -13.88 1.59 6.12
N GLY A 62 -13.54 2.88 6.09
CA GLY A 62 -13.40 3.70 7.29
C GLY A 62 -12.18 3.37 8.17
N ALA A 63 -12.37 3.44 9.49
CA ALA A 63 -11.28 3.35 10.46
C ALA A 63 -10.59 1.97 10.49
N ALA A 64 -11.36 0.90 10.26
CA ALA A 64 -10.83 -0.46 10.25
C ALA A 64 -9.81 -0.66 9.12
N GLY A 65 -10.14 -0.22 7.89
CA GLY A 65 -9.21 -0.28 6.77
C GLY A 65 -7.97 0.56 7.02
N LYS A 66 -8.15 1.79 7.51
CA LYS A 66 -7.02 2.67 7.84
C LYS A 66 -6.08 2.05 8.89
N ARG A 67 -6.61 1.31 9.86
CA ARG A 67 -5.81 0.57 10.85
C ARG A 67 -5.01 -0.55 10.18
N LEU A 68 -5.65 -1.37 9.34
CA LEU A 68 -4.98 -2.44 8.59
C LEU A 68 -3.84 -1.91 7.72
N LEU A 69 -4.06 -0.82 6.99
CA LEU A 69 -3.00 -0.20 6.18
C LEU A 69 -1.81 0.26 7.03
N ARG A 70 -2.06 0.80 8.23
CA ARG A 70 -1.00 1.24 9.14
C ARG A 70 -0.19 0.06 9.67
N GLU A 71 -0.87 -1.02 10.06
CA GLU A 71 -0.24 -2.24 10.57
C GLU A 71 0.63 -2.90 9.50
N ALA A 72 0.07 -3.12 8.30
CA ALA A 72 0.80 -3.66 7.15
C ALA A 72 2.00 -2.77 6.76
N PHE A 73 1.80 -1.45 6.70
CA PHE A 73 2.89 -0.52 6.37
C PHE A 73 4.02 -0.55 7.41
N LYS A 74 3.69 -0.57 8.72
CA LYS A 74 4.68 -0.62 9.79
C LYS A 74 5.46 -1.94 9.76
N ARG A 75 4.78 -3.05 9.46
CA ARG A 75 5.38 -4.37 9.32
C ARG A 75 6.32 -4.44 8.11
N GLU A 76 5.90 -3.91 6.97
CA GLU A 76 6.66 -4.02 5.71
C GLU A 76 7.81 -3.00 5.59
N PHE A 77 7.63 -1.79 6.13
CA PHE A 77 8.58 -0.68 6.03
C PHE A 77 9.08 -0.15 7.39
N PRO A 78 9.50 -0.99 8.36
CA PRO A 78 9.80 -0.54 9.73
C PRO A 78 11.00 0.42 9.83
N ARG A 79 11.95 0.35 8.87
CA ARG A 79 13.18 1.15 8.83
C ARG A 79 13.52 1.71 7.46
N SER A 80 12.57 1.67 6.52
CA SER A 80 12.81 2.12 5.15
C SER A 80 12.87 3.65 5.10
N ALA A 81 13.93 4.22 4.55
CA ALA A 81 14.00 5.68 4.32
C ALA A 81 13.20 6.10 3.08
N ASN A 82 13.21 5.25 2.06
CA ASN A 82 12.51 5.43 0.79
C ASN A 82 11.74 4.16 0.42
N ALA A 83 10.72 4.31 -0.41
CA ALA A 83 9.99 3.20 -1.02
C ALA A 83 9.79 3.48 -2.52
N TYR A 84 9.82 2.42 -3.33
CA TYR A 84 9.37 2.52 -4.70
C TYR A 84 7.85 2.61 -4.73
N LEU A 85 7.32 3.52 -5.54
CA LEU A 85 5.91 3.78 -5.70
C LEU A 85 5.53 3.61 -7.18
N ALA A 86 4.44 2.88 -7.43
CA ALA A 86 3.79 2.76 -8.74
C ALA A 86 2.30 3.04 -8.58
N GLU A 87 1.70 3.70 -9.56
CA GLU A 87 0.28 4.07 -9.54
C GLU A 87 -0.31 3.70 -10.90
N VAL A 88 -1.49 3.06 -10.89
CA VAL A 88 -2.28 2.75 -12.09
C VAL A 88 -3.61 3.48 -11.96
N ARG A 89 -3.99 4.23 -12.99
CA ARG A 89 -5.22 5.03 -13.04
C ARG A 89 -6.30 4.41 -13.94
#